data_AF-A0A1M5NB93-F1
#
_entry.id   AF-A0A1M5NB93-F1
#
_cell.length_a   1.000
_cell.length_b   1.000
_cell.length_c   1.000
_cell.angle_alpha   90.00
_cell.angle_beta   90.00
_cell.angle_gamma   90.00
#
_symmetry.space_group_name_H-M   'P 1'
#
loop_
_entity.id
_entity.type
_entity.pdbx_description
1 polymer ?
#
loop_
_entity_poly.entity_id
_entity_poly.type
_entity_poly.pdbx_seq_one_letter_code
_entity_poly.pdbx_strand_id
1 'polypeptide(L)'
;MRRIWIIILLVSAVKAIGQAPTAGDLVAIHNVSTTEMNNILNPTEGSFVYNTTTRSIHYYSNSAWVEVPNVANSYVGAFQITGLGNSTITGVPFEPSSVTFSAYANVENYNINSDNAVGNNNRGIANAFGSMNGFARNDGGSIAEQVIYVGGSGNSINDISRYASNSHSIGLRYSDQNGNNLGVTSATVLRFNSNGFTLNTDSFADGIVVIFQAFR
;
A
#
# COMPACT_ATOMS: atom_id res chain seq x y z
N MET A 1 -47.21 43.96 -30.92
CA MET A 1 -47.51 42.58 -30.43
C MET A 1 -46.29 41.66 -30.43
N ARG A 2 -45.48 41.55 -31.50
CA ARG A 2 -44.26 40.68 -31.56
C ARG A 2 -43.22 40.92 -30.45
N ARG A 3 -43.01 42.16 -30.01
CA ARG A 3 -42.01 42.51 -28.97
C ARG A 3 -42.41 42.08 -27.55
N ILE A 4 -43.71 41.91 -27.29
CA ILE A 4 -44.24 41.50 -25.97
C ILE A 4 -44.01 39.99 -25.77
N TRP A 5 -44.17 39.19 -26.83
CA TRP A 5 -43.92 37.75 -26.79
C TRP A 5 -42.45 37.39 -26.55
N ILE A 6 -41.51 38.20 -27.07
CA ILE A 6 -40.07 38.00 -26.84
C ILE A 6 -39.69 38.25 -25.38
N ILE A 7 -40.30 39.25 -24.74
CA ILE A 7 -40.06 39.54 -23.31
C ILE A 7 -40.66 38.42 -22.43
N ILE A 8 -41.83 37.89 -22.78
CA ILE A 8 -42.44 36.76 -22.06
C ILE A 8 -41.58 35.49 -22.19
N LEU A 9 -41.01 35.20 -23.37
CA LEU A 9 -40.11 34.07 -23.57
C LEU A 9 -38.75 34.22 -22.85
N LEU A 10 -38.23 35.45 -22.72
CA LEU A 10 -37.00 35.73 -21.99
C LEU A 10 -37.18 35.67 -20.47
N VAL A 11 -38.37 35.99 -19.96
CA VAL A 11 -38.68 35.88 -18.52
C VAL A 11 -39.01 34.44 -18.11
N SER A 12 -39.51 33.60 -19.02
CA SER A 12 -39.73 32.16 -18.75
C SER A 12 -38.44 31.33 -18.66
N ALA A 13 -37.28 31.89 -19.01
CA ALA A 13 -35.98 31.24 -18.83
C ALA A 13 -35.38 31.44 -17.42
N VAL A 14 -36.11 32.14 -16.53
CA VAL A 14 -35.65 32.46 -15.19
C VAL A 14 -35.91 31.26 -14.27
N LYS A 15 -34.86 30.45 -14.14
CA LYS A 15 -34.56 29.52 -13.02
C LYS A 15 -35.15 28.11 -13.10
N ALA A 16 -34.56 27.29 -13.96
CA ALA A 16 -34.28 25.91 -13.56
C ALA A 16 -33.11 25.91 -12.57
N ILE A 17 -33.35 26.36 -11.33
CA ILE A 17 -32.43 26.03 -10.23
C ILE A 17 -32.72 24.56 -9.94
N GLY A 18 -31.82 23.65 -10.28
CA GLY A 18 -31.87 22.31 -9.71
C GLY A 18 -31.88 22.47 -8.19
N GLN A 19 -32.97 22.05 -7.53
CA GLN A 19 -33.07 22.12 -6.08
C GLN A 19 -32.00 21.19 -5.51
N ALA A 20 -30.94 21.76 -4.94
CA ALA A 20 -29.98 20.98 -4.18
C ALA A 20 -30.75 20.36 -2.99
N PRO A 21 -30.60 19.05 -2.74
CA PRO A 21 -31.25 18.41 -1.59
C PRO A 21 -30.89 19.15 -0.31
N THR A 22 -31.89 19.43 0.52
CA THR A 22 -31.70 19.92 1.88
C THR A 22 -31.36 18.75 2.80
N ALA A 23 -30.83 19.03 4.00
CA ALA A 23 -30.54 17.98 4.97
C ALA A 23 -31.77 17.11 5.30
N GLY A 24 -32.98 17.68 5.21
CA GLY A 24 -34.24 16.96 5.43
C GLY A 24 -34.67 16.06 4.27
N ASP A 25 -34.06 16.21 3.09
CA ASP A 25 -34.31 15.37 1.91
C ASP A 25 -33.42 14.12 1.88
N LEU A 26 -32.48 14.00 2.84
CA LEU A 26 -31.54 12.88 2.93
C LEU A 26 -32.16 11.68 3.67
N VAL A 27 -31.80 10.48 3.22
CA VAL A 27 -32.13 9.24 3.95
C VAL A 27 -31.12 9.06 5.08
N ALA A 28 -31.61 9.11 6.32
CA ALA A 28 -30.83 8.72 7.48
C ALA A 28 -30.90 7.20 7.67
N ILE A 29 -29.73 6.58 7.86
CA ILE A 29 -29.61 5.20 8.32
C ILE A 29 -29.38 5.19 9.83
N HIS A 30 -29.72 4.08 10.49
CA HIS A 30 -29.63 3.99 11.95
C HIS A 30 -28.16 4.08 12.42
N ASN A 31 -27.89 5.01 13.34
CA ASN A 31 -26.56 5.24 13.89
C ASN A 31 -26.37 4.41 15.15
N VAL A 32 -25.30 3.62 15.21
CA VAL A 32 -24.93 2.77 16.36
C VAL A 32 -23.43 2.86 16.59
N SER A 33 -22.97 2.66 17.82
CA SER A 33 -21.55 2.37 18.10
C SER A 33 -21.20 0.95 17.67
N THR A 34 -19.90 0.61 17.61
CA THR A 34 -19.46 -0.77 17.33
C THR A 34 -20.04 -1.77 18.34
N THR A 35 -20.11 -1.37 19.62
CA THR A 35 -20.67 -2.21 20.69
C THR A 35 -22.16 -2.45 20.49
N GLU A 36 -22.94 -1.39 20.20
CA GLU A 36 -24.38 -1.52 19.95
C GLU A 36 -24.66 -2.35 18.71
N MET A 37 -23.91 -2.12 17.62
CA MET A 37 -24.01 -2.90 16.38
C MET A 37 -23.81 -4.39 16.62
N ASN A 38 -22.76 -4.77 17.36
CA ASN A 38 -22.44 -6.17 17.66
C ASN A 38 -23.43 -6.82 18.64
N ASN A 39 -24.20 -6.02 19.39
CA ASN A 39 -25.22 -6.51 20.31
C ASN A 39 -26.62 -6.63 19.68
N ILE A 40 -26.80 -6.26 18.40
CA ILE A 40 -28.06 -6.46 17.69
C ILE A 40 -28.32 -7.97 17.59
N LEU A 41 -29.40 -8.45 18.20
CA LEU A 41 -29.82 -9.84 18.15
C LEU A 41 -30.57 -10.13 16.85
N ASN A 42 -30.22 -11.23 16.19
CA ASN A 42 -30.86 -11.71 14.95
C ASN A 42 -30.99 -10.63 13.84
N PRO A 43 -29.92 -9.92 13.46
CA PRO A 43 -29.99 -8.97 12.36
C PRO A 43 -30.35 -9.68 11.05
N THR A 44 -31.18 -9.02 10.24
CA THR A 44 -31.61 -9.53 8.93
C THR A 44 -30.51 -9.30 7.89
N GLU A 45 -30.23 -10.31 7.05
CA GLU A 45 -29.30 -10.20 5.91
C GLU A 45 -29.63 -8.96 5.04
N GLY A 46 -28.59 -8.20 4.68
CA GLY A 46 -28.70 -6.97 3.89
C GLY A 46 -29.09 -5.71 4.69
N SER A 47 -29.26 -5.80 6.02
CA SER A 47 -29.51 -4.62 6.86
C SER A 47 -28.31 -3.67 6.85
N PHE A 48 -28.57 -2.36 6.81
CA PHE A 48 -27.53 -1.32 6.86
C PHE A 48 -27.57 -0.54 8.18
N VAL A 49 -26.40 -0.18 8.69
CA VAL A 49 -26.24 0.74 9.83
C VAL A 49 -25.07 1.68 9.57
N TYR A 50 -25.06 2.84 10.23
CA TYR A 50 -23.88 3.69 10.31
C TYR A 50 -23.18 3.46 11.65
N ASN A 51 -21.96 2.93 11.60
CA ASN A 51 -21.15 2.74 12.80
C ASN A 51 -20.43 4.05 13.14
N THR A 52 -20.84 4.68 14.22
CA THR A 52 -20.31 5.97 14.69
C THR A 52 -18.88 5.90 15.20
N THR A 53 -18.40 4.72 15.60
CA THR A 53 -17.03 4.49 16.04
C THR A 53 -16.07 4.47 14.84
N THR A 54 -16.39 3.70 13.80
CA THR A 54 -15.57 3.59 12.57
C THR A 54 -15.90 4.68 11.54
N ARG A 55 -16.99 5.42 11.76
CA ARG A 55 -17.52 6.48 10.88
C ARG A 55 -17.86 5.96 9.48
N SER A 56 -18.25 4.70 9.36
CA SER A 56 -18.50 3.99 8.11
C SER A 56 -19.85 3.29 8.12
N ILE A 57 -20.38 3.02 6.92
CA ILE A 57 -21.58 2.20 6.74
C ILE A 57 -21.18 0.74 6.93
N HIS A 58 -22.00 -0.04 7.61
CA HIS A 58 -21.87 -1.50 7.68
C HIS A 58 -23.14 -2.14 7.14
N TYR A 59 -23.01 -3.29 6.48
CA TYR A 59 -24.13 -4.12 6.10
C TYR A 59 -23.99 -5.51 6.71
N TYR A 60 -25.11 -6.10 7.14
CA TYR A 60 -25.08 -7.46 7.68
C TYR A 60 -25.06 -8.46 6.53
N SER A 61 -24.00 -9.27 6.44
CA SER A 61 -23.92 -10.36 5.49
C SER A 61 -23.18 -11.58 6.02
N ASN A 62 -23.64 -12.77 5.65
CA ASN A 62 -23.02 -14.05 6.01
C ASN A 62 -22.77 -14.17 7.53
N SER A 63 -23.74 -13.76 8.34
CA SER A 63 -23.67 -13.77 9.80
C SER A 63 -22.63 -12.81 10.43
N ALA A 64 -22.21 -11.77 9.70
CA ALA A 64 -21.28 -10.76 10.19
C ALA A 64 -21.65 -9.36 9.70
N TRP A 65 -21.26 -8.33 10.46
CA TRP A 65 -21.27 -6.96 9.98
C TRP A 65 -20.05 -6.72 9.08
N VAL A 66 -20.29 -6.33 7.84
CA VAL A 66 -19.26 -6.03 6.85
C VAL A 66 -19.19 -4.52 6.65
N GLU A 67 -18.00 -3.95 6.86
CA GLU A 67 -17.75 -2.54 6.64
C GLU A 67 -17.79 -2.20 5.13
N VAL A 68 -18.48 -1.12 4.78
CA VAL A 68 -18.29 -0.40 3.52
C VAL A 68 -17.22 0.67 3.78
N PRO A 69 -15.99 0.49 3.25
CA PRO A 69 -14.87 1.34 3.63
C PRO A 69 -15.12 2.81 3.29
N ASN A 70 -14.90 3.69 4.26
CA ASN A 70 -14.97 5.15 4.12
C ASN A 70 -13.60 5.79 3.80
N VAL A 71 -12.55 4.97 3.72
CA VAL A 71 -11.18 5.33 3.37
C VAL A 71 -10.71 4.44 2.21
N ALA A 72 -9.65 4.87 1.52
CA ALA A 72 -9.04 4.04 0.49
C ALA A 72 -8.61 2.68 1.08
N ASN A 73 -8.89 1.59 0.36
CA ASN A 73 -8.46 0.24 0.74
C ASN A 73 -7.00 -0.05 0.37
N SER A 74 -6.33 0.90 -0.27
CA SER A 74 -4.92 0.81 -0.62
C SER A 74 -4.21 2.13 -0.42
N TYR A 75 -2.92 2.04 -0.11
CA TYR A 75 -2.03 3.18 0.03
C TYR A 75 -0.67 2.83 -0.55
N VAL A 76 -0.12 3.72 -1.39
CA VAL A 76 1.21 3.55 -1.99
C VAL A 76 2.17 4.55 -1.35
N GLY A 77 3.34 4.07 -0.96
CA GLY A 77 4.40 4.91 -0.42
C GLY A 77 5.78 4.37 -0.76
N ALA A 78 6.81 5.04 -0.24
CA ALA A 78 8.18 4.57 -0.33
C ALA A 78 8.92 4.84 0.99
N PHE A 79 9.95 4.04 1.26
CA PHE A 79 10.88 4.26 2.37
C PHE A 79 12.30 3.83 1.96
N GLN A 80 13.30 4.17 2.78
CA GLN A 80 14.69 3.72 2.60
C GLN A 80 15.09 2.72 3.68
N ILE A 81 15.83 1.68 3.28
CA ILE A 81 16.64 0.88 4.20
C ILE A 81 18.07 1.41 4.11
N THR A 82 18.60 1.90 5.21
CA THR A 82 19.94 2.51 5.30
C THR A 82 20.88 1.79 6.26
N GLY A 83 20.42 0.71 6.90
CA GLY A 83 21.20 -0.09 7.83
C GLY A 83 20.38 -1.24 8.43
N LEU A 84 21.01 -1.97 9.36
CA LEU A 84 20.37 -3.04 10.13
C LEU A 84 19.40 -2.51 11.19
N GLY A 85 18.46 -3.37 11.60
CA GLY A 85 17.60 -3.13 12.75
C GLY A 85 16.15 -2.80 12.40
N ASN A 86 15.42 -2.35 13.42
CA ASN A 86 13.99 -2.10 13.30
C ASN A 86 13.70 -0.73 12.67
N SER A 87 12.79 -0.70 11.70
CA SER A 87 12.22 0.52 11.14
C SER A 87 10.70 0.49 11.25
N THR A 88 10.10 1.60 11.66
CA THR A 88 8.63 1.74 11.70
C THR A 88 8.18 2.67 10.61
N ILE A 89 7.37 2.16 9.69
CA ILE A 89 6.76 2.90 8.60
C ILE A 89 5.40 3.39 9.09
N THR A 90 5.18 4.69 9.04
CA THR A 90 3.96 5.37 9.50
C THR A 90 3.33 6.19 8.37
N GLY A 91 2.11 6.66 8.56
CA GLY A 91 1.42 7.54 7.60
C GLY A 91 0.53 6.79 6.62
N VAL A 92 0.40 5.47 6.77
CA VAL A 92 -0.67 4.69 6.14
C VAL A 92 -1.98 5.04 6.87
N PRO A 93 -3.07 5.41 6.17
CA PRO A 93 -4.29 5.92 6.80
C PRO A 93 -5.17 4.83 7.44
N PHE A 94 -4.64 3.62 7.61
CA PHE A 94 -5.31 2.45 8.18
C PHE A 94 -4.26 1.45 8.71
N GLU A 95 -4.72 0.49 9.50
CA GLU A 95 -3.95 -0.71 9.84
C GLU A 95 -3.93 -1.64 8.63
N PRO A 96 -2.76 -1.95 8.03
CA PRO A 96 -2.71 -2.84 6.89
C PRO A 96 -2.93 -4.31 7.31
N SER A 97 -3.67 -5.07 6.50
CA SER A 97 -3.68 -6.54 6.57
C SER A 97 -2.64 -7.19 5.66
N SER A 98 -2.16 -6.46 4.65
CA SER A 98 -1.05 -6.89 3.81
C SER A 98 -0.30 -5.71 3.20
N VAL A 99 0.96 -5.96 2.82
CA VAL A 99 1.80 -5.01 2.08
C VAL A 99 2.58 -5.77 1.02
N THR A 100 2.66 -5.22 -0.18
CA THR A 100 3.58 -5.66 -1.23
C THR A 100 4.75 -4.68 -1.34
N PHE A 101 5.90 -5.18 -1.76
CA PHE A 101 7.15 -4.43 -1.85
C PHE A 101 7.81 -4.62 -3.21
N SER A 102 8.41 -3.57 -3.73
CA SER A 102 9.30 -3.60 -4.88
C SER A 102 10.54 -2.75 -4.58
N ALA A 103 11.71 -3.27 -4.92
CA ALA A 103 12.97 -2.55 -4.79
C ALA A 103 13.96 -2.97 -5.86
N TYR A 104 14.99 -2.15 -6.05
CA TYR A 104 15.98 -2.29 -7.10
C TYR A 104 17.38 -2.16 -6.49
N ALA A 105 18.30 -3.00 -6.94
CA ALA A 105 19.70 -2.92 -6.49
C ALA A 105 20.32 -1.58 -6.95
N ASN A 106 21.13 -0.97 -6.09
CA ASN A 106 21.83 0.30 -6.36
C ASN A 106 20.90 1.47 -6.70
N VAL A 107 19.74 1.51 -6.03
CA VAL A 107 18.86 2.68 -5.98
C VAL A 107 18.64 3.02 -4.52
N GLU A 108 19.60 3.74 -3.95
CA GLU A 108 19.72 4.02 -2.52
C GLU A 108 19.01 5.32 -2.09
N ASN A 109 18.62 6.17 -3.05
CA ASN A 109 18.01 7.48 -2.79
C ASN A 109 16.74 7.68 -3.62
N TYR A 110 15.75 8.38 -3.06
CA TYR A 110 14.50 8.72 -3.75
C TYR A 110 14.73 9.51 -5.04
N ASN A 111 15.82 10.28 -5.09
CA ASN A 111 16.18 11.13 -6.22
C ASN A 111 17.63 10.88 -6.60
N ILE A 112 17.86 9.95 -7.53
CA ILE A 112 19.17 9.70 -8.14
C ILE A 112 19.03 9.63 -9.66
N ASN A 113 19.97 10.29 -10.35
CA ASN A 113 20.08 10.28 -11.80
C ASN A 113 21.56 10.42 -12.18
N SER A 114 22.32 9.39 -11.88
CA SER A 114 23.76 9.29 -12.15
C SER A 114 24.12 7.83 -12.41
N ASP A 115 25.31 7.59 -12.95
CA ASP A 115 25.88 6.25 -12.90
C ASP A 115 26.33 5.90 -11.48
N ASN A 116 26.84 4.68 -11.31
CA ASN A 116 27.32 4.16 -10.04
C ASN A 116 28.71 4.71 -9.62
N ALA A 117 29.35 5.56 -10.45
CA ALA A 117 30.62 6.24 -10.16
C ALA A 117 31.80 5.37 -9.63
N VAL A 118 31.79 4.06 -9.85
CA VAL A 118 32.83 3.11 -9.36
C VAL A 118 33.84 2.69 -10.44
N GLY A 119 33.76 3.30 -11.62
CA GLY A 119 34.64 3.00 -12.75
C GLY A 119 34.26 1.73 -13.52
N ASN A 120 34.97 1.50 -14.62
CA ASN A 120 34.69 0.40 -15.54
C ASN A 120 35.10 -0.95 -14.95
N ASN A 121 34.37 -2.01 -15.34
CA ASN A 121 34.67 -3.39 -14.97
C ASN A 121 34.67 -3.65 -13.45
N ASN A 122 33.95 -2.85 -12.66
CA ASN A 122 33.87 -3.05 -11.22
C ASN A 122 33.16 -4.38 -10.87
N ARG A 123 33.81 -5.21 -10.07
CA ARG A 123 33.28 -6.53 -9.65
C ARG A 123 32.45 -6.47 -8.36
N GLY A 124 32.35 -5.30 -7.73
CA GLY A 124 31.66 -5.12 -6.46
C GLY A 124 30.14 -4.92 -6.58
N ILE A 125 29.50 -4.81 -5.41
CA ILE A 125 28.06 -4.60 -5.20
C ILE A 125 27.51 -3.44 -6.04
N ALA A 126 28.24 -2.33 -6.12
CA ALA A 126 27.86 -1.14 -6.89
C ALA A 126 27.63 -1.40 -8.39
N ASN A 127 28.11 -2.52 -8.94
CA ASN A 127 27.89 -2.91 -10.33
C ASN A 127 26.92 -4.10 -10.47
N ALA A 128 26.25 -4.49 -9.40
CA ALA A 128 25.10 -5.38 -9.46
C ALA A 128 23.88 -4.63 -10.03
N PHE A 129 22.97 -5.34 -10.66
CA PHE A 129 21.65 -4.81 -11.01
C PHE A 129 20.62 -5.90 -10.77
N GLY A 130 19.36 -5.50 -10.60
CA GLY A 130 18.26 -6.44 -10.43
C GLY A 130 17.11 -5.82 -9.67
N SER A 131 16.04 -6.59 -9.53
CA SER A 131 14.84 -6.15 -8.86
C SER A 131 14.22 -7.29 -8.07
N MET A 132 13.50 -6.90 -7.02
CA MET A 132 12.74 -7.82 -6.20
C MET A 132 11.26 -7.43 -6.17
N ASN A 133 10.42 -8.45 -5.99
CA ASN A 133 9.05 -8.27 -5.53
C ASN A 133 8.82 -9.18 -4.34
N GLY A 134 8.13 -8.66 -3.33
CA GLY A 134 7.77 -9.43 -2.15
C GLY A 134 6.48 -8.97 -1.51
N PHE A 135 6.03 -9.71 -0.51
CA PHE A 135 4.86 -9.36 0.29
C PHE A 135 5.00 -9.82 1.74
N ALA A 136 4.22 -9.16 2.60
CA ALA A 136 3.88 -9.61 3.94
C ALA A 136 2.35 -9.54 4.12
N ARG A 137 1.74 -10.56 4.69
CA ARG A 137 0.29 -10.63 4.95
C ARG A 137 0.02 -11.17 6.35
N ASN A 138 -0.86 -10.49 7.08
CA ASN A 138 -1.34 -10.94 8.38
C ASN A 138 -2.40 -12.03 8.20
N ASP A 139 -2.06 -13.26 8.58
CA ASP A 139 -2.95 -14.43 8.52
C ASP A 139 -3.50 -14.77 9.93
N GLY A 140 -3.92 -13.75 10.69
CA GLY A 140 -4.68 -13.92 11.94
C GLY A 140 -3.87 -14.47 13.12
N GLY A 141 -2.58 -14.16 13.20
CA GLY A 141 -1.67 -14.61 14.27
C GLY A 141 -0.25 -14.94 13.81
N SER A 142 -0.06 -15.07 12.50
CA SER A 142 1.24 -15.17 11.85
C SER A 142 1.33 -14.19 10.68
N ILE A 143 2.55 -13.82 10.30
CA ILE A 143 2.80 -13.05 9.08
C ILE A 143 3.34 -14.01 8.03
N ALA A 144 2.58 -14.21 6.96
CA ALA A 144 3.04 -14.95 5.79
C ALA A 144 3.85 -14.01 4.91
N GLU A 145 5.02 -14.45 4.46
CA GLU A 145 5.91 -13.64 3.63
C GLU A 145 6.43 -14.43 2.43
N GLN A 146 6.79 -13.69 1.39
CA GLN A 146 7.60 -14.20 0.29
C GLN A 146 8.33 -13.04 -0.36
N VAL A 147 9.55 -13.28 -0.81
CA VAL A 147 10.25 -12.40 -1.74
C VAL A 147 10.91 -13.22 -2.84
N ILE A 148 10.98 -12.64 -4.04
CA ILE A 148 11.73 -13.16 -5.18
C ILE A 148 12.54 -12.02 -5.78
N TYR A 149 13.80 -12.30 -6.06
CA TYR A 149 14.76 -11.42 -6.71
C TYR A 149 15.43 -12.12 -7.88
N VAL A 150 15.67 -11.34 -8.94
CA VAL A 150 16.53 -11.72 -10.05
C VAL A 150 17.42 -10.53 -10.43
N GLY A 151 18.67 -10.83 -10.76
CA GLY A 151 19.62 -9.82 -11.19
C GLY A 151 20.95 -10.42 -11.64
N GLY A 152 21.98 -9.58 -11.73
CA GLY A 152 23.30 -9.98 -12.19
C GLY A 152 24.30 -8.86 -11.99
N SER A 153 25.37 -8.85 -12.80
CA SER A 153 26.39 -7.81 -12.76
C SER A 153 26.56 -7.16 -14.13
N GLY A 154 26.76 -5.85 -14.16
CA GLY A 154 27.04 -5.11 -15.41
C GLY A 154 28.29 -5.61 -16.15
N ASN A 155 29.20 -6.30 -15.46
CA ASN A 155 30.39 -6.90 -16.05
C ASN A 155 30.11 -8.17 -16.87
N SER A 156 29.03 -8.89 -16.57
CA SER A 156 28.66 -10.14 -17.22
C SER A 156 27.22 -10.51 -16.89
N ILE A 157 26.39 -10.64 -17.93
CA ILE A 157 24.98 -11.02 -17.81
C ILE A 157 24.80 -12.54 -17.91
N ASN A 158 25.82 -13.27 -18.39
CA ASN A 158 25.69 -14.70 -18.67
C ASN A 158 25.58 -15.56 -17.39
N ASP A 159 26.03 -15.04 -16.25
CA ASP A 159 25.90 -15.69 -14.95
C ASP A 159 25.11 -14.78 -14.01
N ILE A 160 23.84 -15.16 -13.77
CA ILE A 160 22.87 -14.33 -13.05
C ILE A 160 22.77 -14.75 -11.59
N SER A 161 22.30 -13.81 -10.76
CA SER A 161 22.00 -14.01 -9.36
C SER A 161 20.50 -14.08 -9.13
N ARG A 162 20.10 -14.92 -8.17
CA ARG A 162 18.70 -15.14 -7.79
C ARG A 162 18.62 -15.33 -6.29
N TYR A 163 17.55 -14.82 -5.70
CA TYR A 163 17.24 -14.99 -4.28
C TYR A 163 15.74 -15.13 -4.12
N ALA A 164 15.32 -16.05 -3.26
CA ALA A 164 13.93 -16.20 -2.87
C ALA A 164 13.89 -16.65 -1.41
N SER A 165 12.90 -16.16 -0.67
CA SER A 165 12.72 -16.49 0.74
C SER A 165 11.25 -16.41 1.09
N ASN A 166 10.76 -17.37 1.88
CA ASN A 166 9.42 -17.41 2.45
C ASN A 166 9.37 -16.92 3.92
N SER A 167 10.48 -16.36 4.40
CA SER A 167 10.64 -15.83 5.77
C SER A 167 11.02 -14.35 5.78
N HIS A 168 10.96 -13.72 4.59
CA HIS A 168 11.31 -12.33 4.37
C HIS A 168 10.37 -11.76 3.31
N SER A 169 9.99 -10.50 3.48
CA SER A 169 9.20 -9.73 2.52
C SER A 169 10.06 -8.84 1.62
N ILE A 170 11.32 -8.63 1.99
CA ILE A 170 12.31 -7.83 1.25
C ILE A 170 13.60 -8.62 1.14
N GLY A 171 14.22 -8.61 -0.04
CA GLY A 171 15.45 -9.34 -0.31
C GLY A 171 16.07 -8.96 -1.64
N LEU A 172 17.19 -8.25 -1.60
CA LEU A 172 18.03 -7.95 -2.76
C LEU A 172 19.39 -8.62 -2.57
N ARG A 173 19.76 -9.51 -3.50
CA ARG A 173 21.06 -10.19 -3.48
C ARG A 173 22.00 -9.53 -4.47
N TYR A 174 23.16 -9.11 -4.01
CA TYR A 174 24.18 -8.49 -4.83
C TYR A 174 25.19 -9.55 -5.29
N SER A 175 25.67 -9.44 -6.53
CA SER A 175 26.58 -10.42 -7.10
C SER A 175 27.71 -9.84 -7.92
N ASP A 176 28.82 -10.58 -8.00
CA ASP A 176 29.91 -10.28 -8.93
C ASP A 176 29.58 -10.77 -10.36
N GLN A 177 30.56 -10.68 -11.27
CA GLN A 177 30.41 -11.05 -12.67
C GLN A 177 30.23 -12.55 -12.94
N ASN A 178 30.39 -13.40 -11.93
CA ASN A 178 30.20 -14.84 -12.02
C ASN A 178 29.01 -15.28 -11.14
N GLY A 179 28.03 -14.39 -10.92
CA GLY A 179 26.86 -14.67 -10.09
C GLY A 179 27.17 -14.94 -8.60
N ASN A 180 28.42 -14.76 -8.16
CA ASN A 180 28.81 -15.06 -6.78
C ASN A 180 28.14 -14.09 -5.82
N ASN A 181 27.65 -14.59 -4.68
CA ASN A 181 27.02 -13.75 -3.67
C ASN A 181 28.03 -12.77 -3.05
N LEU A 182 27.76 -11.48 -3.14
CA LEU A 182 28.52 -10.43 -2.45
C LEU A 182 27.82 -9.92 -1.19
N GLY A 183 26.55 -10.27 -1.00
CA GLY A 183 25.75 -9.84 0.14
C GLY A 183 24.27 -9.80 -0.19
N VAL A 184 23.44 -9.69 0.85
CA VAL A 184 21.99 -9.53 0.73
C VAL A 184 21.53 -8.39 1.63
N THR A 185 20.68 -7.51 1.12
CA THR A 185 19.85 -6.63 1.94
C THR A 185 18.47 -7.26 2.07
N SER A 186 18.10 -7.70 3.27
CA SER A 186 16.83 -8.40 3.54
C SER A 186 16.10 -7.81 4.73
N ALA A 187 14.78 -7.93 4.72
CA ALA A 187 13.96 -7.55 5.86
C ALA A 187 12.68 -8.40 5.94
N THR A 188 12.15 -8.50 7.16
CA THR A 188 10.88 -9.14 7.51
C THR A 188 9.95 -8.13 8.19
N VAL A 189 8.65 -8.21 7.94
CA VAL A 189 7.65 -7.45 8.68
C VAL A 189 7.40 -8.13 10.01
N LEU A 190 7.64 -7.41 11.11
CA LEU A 190 7.41 -7.90 12.48
C LEU A 190 5.95 -7.79 12.91
N ARG A 191 5.28 -6.69 12.51
CA ARG A 191 3.88 -6.41 12.86
C ARG A 191 3.28 -5.34 11.96
N PHE A 192 1.96 -5.42 11.81
CA PHE A 192 1.14 -4.33 11.31
C PHE A 192 0.70 -3.45 12.50
N ASN A 193 0.64 -2.14 12.26
CA ASN A 193 0.31 -1.13 13.26
C ASN A 193 -0.90 -0.33 12.76
N SER A 194 -1.58 0.38 13.65
CA SER A 194 -2.79 1.16 13.34
C SER A 194 -2.65 2.18 12.19
N ASN A 195 -1.43 2.58 11.83
CA ASN A 195 -1.13 3.54 10.77
C ASN A 195 0.10 3.14 9.91
N GLY A 196 0.38 1.84 9.80
CA GLY A 196 1.50 1.33 9.01
C GLY A 196 2.01 -0.02 9.50
N PHE A 197 3.34 -0.21 9.53
CA PHE A 197 3.95 -1.50 9.89
C PHE A 197 5.37 -1.30 10.42
N THR A 198 5.89 -2.31 11.11
CA THR A 198 7.27 -2.34 11.58
C THR A 198 8.01 -3.50 10.90
N LEU A 199 9.17 -3.20 10.34
CA LEU A 199 10.06 -4.17 9.72
C LEU A 199 11.36 -4.30 10.52
N ASN A 200 12.06 -5.42 10.36
CA ASN A 200 13.42 -5.63 10.81
C ASN A 200 14.30 -5.94 9.61
N THR A 201 15.33 -5.13 9.39
CA THR A 201 16.42 -5.43 8.47
C THR A 201 17.47 -6.27 9.20
N ASP A 202 17.55 -7.54 8.84
CA ASP A 202 18.38 -8.54 9.52
C ASP A 202 19.69 -8.84 8.76
N SER A 203 19.72 -8.56 7.45
CA SER A 203 20.93 -8.50 6.63
C SER A 203 20.98 -7.19 5.84
N PHE A 204 22.16 -6.57 5.78
CA PHE A 204 22.36 -5.30 5.11
C PHE A 204 23.68 -5.32 4.33
N ALA A 205 23.58 -5.32 3.00
CA ALA A 205 24.73 -5.26 2.10
C ALA A 205 24.89 -3.86 1.49
N ASP A 206 23.76 -3.21 1.17
CA ASP A 206 23.72 -1.83 0.68
C ASP A 206 22.35 -1.18 0.92
N GLY A 207 22.31 0.16 0.83
CA GLY A 207 21.12 0.98 0.97
C GLY A 207 20.17 0.86 -0.23
N ILE A 208 18.87 0.88 0.04
CA ILE A 208 17.84 0.71 -1.01
C ILE A 208 16.61 1.57 -0.72
N VAL A 209 15.98 2.06 -1.78
CA VAL A 209 14.61 2.57 -1.76
C VAL A 209 13.66 1.42 -2.03
N VAL A 210 12.62 1.33 -1.22
CA VAL A 210 11.56 0.35 -1.32
C VAL A 210 10.26 1.09 -1.60
N ILE A 211 9.60 0.75 -2.70
CA ILE A 211 8.21 1.13 -2.96
C ILE A 211 7.32 0.07 -2.31
N PHE A 212 6.26 0.50 -1.65
CA PHE A 212 5.29 -0.40 -1.05
C PHE A 212 3.86 -0.03 -1.42
N GLN A 213 3.00 -1.04 -1.44
CA GLN A 213 1.55 -0.86 -1.50
C GLN A 213 0.92 -1.62 -0.33
N ALA A 214 0.31 -0.88 0.59
CA ALA A 214 -0.42 -1.41 1.73
C ALA A 214 -1.90 -1.60 1.37
N PHE A 215 -2.52 -2.64 1.93
CA PHE A 215 -3.93 -2.96 1.78
C PHE A 215 -4.56 -3.12 3.15
N ARG A 216 -5.79 -2.62 3.28
CA ARG A 216 -6.62 -2.80 4.48
C ARG A 216 -7.24 -4.19 4.50
#